data_AF-R3WF06-F1
#
_entry.id   AF-R3WF06-F1
#
_cell.length_a   1.000
_cell.length_b   1.000
_cell.length_c   1.000
_cell.angle_alpha   90.00
_cell.angle_beta   90.00
_cell.angle_gamma   90.00
#
_symmetry.space_group_name_H-M   'P 1'
#
loop_
_entity.id
_entity.type
_entity.pdbx_description
1 polymer ?
#
loop_
_entity_poly.entity_id
_entity_poly.type
_entity_poly.pdbx_seq_one_letter_code
_entity_poly.pdbx_strand_id
1 'polypeptide(L)'
;MQNKTFKAKVEYHHFNGSIYYSLYDKNNKWMGYINASAAKVGSGAQGAVINKSTYVTVTKGNYSVWKDFKWNKKQSTKSMVNKNYQAKRFYNHFNGSKYYSLYDTNGKWIGYINASATKEKKTAASYMGTSRAKIVNELSRHQNDNFYLGTPYKGLGAGGYSNAERFMVPRGAPNGYGVGMNCTGFVAYVVKKTGAKMGSITNVANAYGGLANAYNWRDALLKNTMSYSFNSVDELLKSGKAKKGDIIYFEADFTKPNYDCHIAFFWGNTPSENKTWHQVGRGNMISNIFSGTPYSKVYLIPLD
;
A
#
# COMPACT_ATOMS: atom_id res chain seq x y z
N MET A 1 -7.25 -20.91 -19.09
CA MET A 1 -8.63 -20.38 -18.95
C MET A 1 -8.91 -19.72 -17.58
N GLN A 2 -7.88 -19.36 -16.80
CA GLN A 2 -8.08 -19.00 -15.39
C GLN A 2 -8.83 -17.66 -15.23
N ASN A 3 -9.76 -17.61 -14.28
CA ASN A 3 -10.56 -16.44 -13.90
C ASN A 3 -11.45 -15.84 -15.02
N LYS A 4 -11.86 -16.59 -16.04
CA LYS A 4 -12.89 -16.13 -16.99
C LYS A 4 -14.28 -16.67 -16.61
N THR A 5 -15.32 -15.92 -16.94
CA THR A 5 -16.72 -16.34 -16.74
C THR A 5 -17.28 -16.86 -18.06
N PHE A 6 -17.88 -18.05 -18.00
CA PHE A 6 -18.55 -18.72 -19.11
C PHE A 6 -19.99 -19.04 -18.72
N LYS A 7 -20.84 -19.25 -19.73
CA LYS A 7 -22.19 -19.76 -19.53
C LYS A 7 -22.13 -21.28 -19.59
N ALA A 8 -22.51 -21.96 -18.50
CA ALA A 8 -22.83 -23.38 -18.54
C ALA A 8 -24.24 -23.54 -19.12
N LYS A 9 -24.42 -24.41 -20.12
CA LYS A 9 -25.76 -24.73 -20.68
C LYS A 9 -26.26 -26.11 -20.30
N VAL A 10 -25.33 -27.06 -20.12
CA VAL A 10 -25.65 -28.46 -19.85
C VAL A 10 -24.71 -28.97 -18.76
N GLU A 11 -25.28 -29.74 -17.85
CA GLU A 11 -24.59 -30.51 -16.82
C GLU A 11 -24.63 -31.99 -17.21
N TYR A 12 -23.49 -32.66 -17.19
CA TYR A 12 -23.36 -34.09 -17.49
C TYR A 12 -22.91 -34.83 -16.24
N HIS A 13 -23.68 -35.86 -15.85
CA HIS A 13 -23.36 -36.75 -14.75
C HIS A 13 -22.67 -37.99 -15.32
N HIS A 14 -21.39 -38.18 -14.98
CA HIS A 14 -20.60 -39.30 -15.45
C HIS A 14 -20.75 -40.50 -14.49
N PHE A 15 -20.59 -41.71 -15.01
CA PHE A 15 -20.77 -42.97 -14.25
C PHE A 15 -19.87 -43.06 -13.00
N ASN A 16 -18.71 -42.39 -13.02
CA ASN A 16 -17.78 -42.31 -11.89
C ASN A 16 -18.17 -41.25 -10.82
N GLY A 17 -19.37 -40.67 -10.91
CA GLY A 17 -19.85 -39.63 -9.99
C GLY A 17 -19.35 -38.22 -10.29
N SER A 18 -18.47 -38.03 -11.28
CA SER A 18 -18.02 -36.68 -11.68
C SER A 18 -19.09 -35.94 -12.47
N ILE A 19 -19.16 -34.62 -12.25
CA ILE A 19 -20.05 -33.72 -12.98
C ILE A 19 -19.23 -32.86 -13.93
N TYR A 20 -19.69 -32.70 -15.17
CA TYR A 20 -19.06 -31.87 -16.18
C TYR A 20 -20.01 -30.79 -16.70
N TYR A 21 -19.51 -29.58 -16.91
CA TYR A 21 -20.24 -28.48 -17.53
C TYR A 21 -19.81 -28.28 -18.97
N SER A 22 -20.77 -28.11 -19.88
CA SER A 22 -20.51 -27.60 -21.24
C SER A 22 -20.47 -26.08 -21.23
N LEU A 23 -19.30 -25.52 -21.54
CA LEU A 23 -19.03 -24.08 -21.43
C LEU A 23 -19.19 -23.35 -22.76
N TYR A 24 -19.80 -22.17 -22.69
CA TYR A 24 -19.97 -21.27 -23.81
C TYR A 24 -19.46 -19.87 -23.48
N ASP A 25 -18.85 -19.21 -24.46
CA ASP A 25 -18.45 -17.81 -24.32
C ASP A 25 -19.61 -16.83 -24.56
N LYS A 26 -19.32 -15.54 -24.49
CA LYS A 26 -20.31 -14.46 -24.68
C LYS A 26 -20.94 -14.40 -26.07
N ASN A 27 -20.29 -15.01 -27.06
CA ASN A 27 -20.77 -15.09 -28.44
C ASN A 27 -21.50 -16.43 -28.68
N ASN A 28 -21.86 -17.16 -27.62
CA ASN A 28 -22.42 -18.52 -27.69
C ASN A 28 -21.49 -19.56 -28.37
N LYS A 29 -20.19 -19.29 -28.51
CA LYS A 29 -19.24 -20.27 -29.03
C LYS A 29 -18.97 -21.32 -27.95
N TRP A 30 -19.03 -22.60 -28.33
CA TRP A 30 -18.68 -23.70 -27.45
C TRP A 30 -17.16 -23.71 -27.17
N MET A 31 -16.80 -23.88 -25.90
CA MET A 31 -15.43 -23.77 -25.41
C MET A 31 -14.84 -25.07 -24.88
N GLY A 32 -15.66 -26.13 -24.81
CA GLY A 32 -15.26 -27.41 -24.21
C GLY A 32 -16.06 -27.78 -22.98
N TYR A 33 -15.65 -28.89 -22.37
CA TYR A 33 -16.14 -29.35 -21.07
C TYR A 33 -15.18 -28.98 -19.95
N ILE A 34 -15.70 -28.74 -18.76
CA ILE A 34 -14.89 -28.63 -17.53
C ILE A 34 -15.50 -29.50 -16.45
N ASN A 35 -14.65 -30.17 -15.66
CA ASN A 35 -15.13 -30.84 -14.45
C ASN A 35 -15.61 -29.78 -13.44
N ALA A 36 -16.79 -29.99 -12.84
CA ALA A 36 -17.41 -29.05 -11.92
C ALA A 36 -16.49 -28.69 -10.73
N SER A 37 -15.68 -29.64 -10.25
CA SER A 37 -14.70 -29.41 -9.17
C SER A 37 -13.60 -28.41 -9.53
N ALA A 38 -13.32 -28.21 -10.82
CA ALA A 38 -12.35 -27.25 -11.32
C ALA A 38 -12.97 -25.87 -11.62
N ALA A 39 -14.28 -25.71 -11.40
CA ALA A 39 -15.01 -24.48 -11.65
C ALA A 39 -15.60 -23.90 -10.36
N LYS A 40 -15.84 -22.59 -10.37
CA LYS A 40 -16.61 -21.91 -9.31
C LYS A 40 -17.84 -21.28 -9.93
N VAL A 41 -19.02 -21.74 -9.51
CA VAL A 41 -20.30 -21.22 -9.98
C VAL A 41 -20.50 -19.79 -9.45
N GLY A 42 -20.72 -18.85 -10.37
CA GLY A 42 -21.04 -17.46 -10.04
C GLY A 42 -22.53 -17.27 -9.78
N SER A 43 -22.91 -16.20 -9.07
CA SER A 43 -24.31 -15.86 -8.79
C SER A 43 -25.05 -15.19 -9.96
N GLY A 44 -24.48 -15.24 -11.17
CA GLY A 44 -25.02 -14.59 -12.36
C GLY A 44 -23.95 -14.23 -13.38
N ALA A 45 -24.29 -13.35 -14.32
CA ALA A 45 -23.41 -12.93 -15.42
C ALA A 45 -22.12 -12.25 -14.93
N GLN A 46 -22.09 -11.72 -13.71
CA GLN A 46 -20.89 -11.20 -13.07
C GLN A 46 -19.79 -12.24 -12.82
N GLY A 47 -20.16 -13.53 -12.78
CA GLY A 47 -19.24 -14.61 -12.43
C GLY A 47 -19.01 -14.75 -10.92
N ALA A 48 -18.05 -15.60 -10.56
CA ALA A 48 -17.68 -15.79 -9.17
C ALA A 48 -16.90 -14.60 -8.61
N VAL A 49 -17.09 -14.31 -7.32
CA VAL A 49 -16.31 -13.30 -6.61
C VAL A 49 -14.84 -13.71 -6.53
N ILE A 50 -13.94 -12.79 -6.88
CA ILE A 50 -12.51 -12.95 -6.70
C ILE A 50 -12.03 -11.90 -5.71
N ASN A 51 -11.46 -12.36 -4.58
CA ASN A 51 -10.90 -11.48 -3.57
C ASN A 51 -9.64 -10.81 -4.11
N LYS A 52 -9.49 -9.52 -3.80
CA LYS A 52 -8.31 -8.73 -4.16
C LYS A 52 -8.13 -7.67 -3.10
N SER A 53 -6.89 -7.34 -2.75
CA SER A 53 -6.61 -6.13 -2.00
C SER A 53 -5.75 -5.26 -2.89
N THR A 54 -6.36 -4.26 -3.53
CA THR A 54 -5.62 -3.23 -4.24
C THR A 54 -6.30 -1.90 -4.03
N TYR A 55 -5.59 -0.84 -4.36
CA TYR A 55 -6.12 0.50 -4.43
C TYR A 55 -6.16 0.95 -5.87
N VAL A 56 -7.15 1.76 -6.21
CA VAL A 56 -7.33 2.28 -7.55
C VAL A 56 -7.59 3.77 -7.51
N THR A 57 -7.05 4.50 -8.49
CA THR A 57 -7.44 5.87 -8.77
C THR A 57 -8.43 5.86 -9.93
N VAL A 58 -9.55 6.55 -9.81
CA VAL A 58 -10.46 6.74 -10.95
C VAL A 58 -9.83 7.75 -11.89
N THR A 59 -9.60 7.38 -13.15
CA THR A 59 -8.91 8.21 -14.15
C THR A 59 -9.82 8.66 -15.29
N LYS A 60 -11.04 8.10 -15.40
CA LYS A 60 -11.99 8.44 -16.46
C LYS A 60 -13.33 8.86 -15.86
N GLY A 61 -13.88 9.97 -16.34
CA GLY A 61 -15.11 10.57 -15.82
C GLY A 61 -16.40 10.13 -16.50
N ASN A 62 -16.32 9.42 -17.63
CA ASN A 62 -17.45 9.04 -18.48
C ASN A 62 -18.03 7.64 -18.20
N TYR A 63 -17.73 7.05 -17.04
CA TYR A 63 -18.25 5.75 -16.63
C TYR A 63 -19.36 5.88 -15.58
N SER A 64 -20.15 4.81 -15.47
CA SER A 64 -21.13 4.65 -14.40
C SER A 64 -20.56 3.79 -13.27
N VAL A 65 -20.96 4.12 -12.05
CA VAL A 65 -20.81 3.28 -10.87
C VAL A 65 -22.15 2.61 -10.61
N TRP A 66 -22.15 1.28 -10.55
CA TRP A 66 -23.35 0.46 -10.47
C TRP A 66 -23.64 0.01 -9.04
N LYS A 67 -24.92 -0.03 -8.67
CA LYS A 67 -25.41 -0.59 -7.40
C LYS A 67 -25.36 -2.11 -7.41
N ASP A 68 -25.51 -2.71 -8.58
CA ASP A 68 -25.58 -4.16 -8.77
C ASP A 68 -25.23 -4.51 -10.22
N PHE A 69 -25.25 -5.81 -10.52
CA PHE A 69 -25.03 -6.33 -11.87
C PHE A 69 -26.33 -6.41 -12.71
N LYS A 70 -27.42 -5.75 -12.26
CA LYS A 70 -28.61 -5.47 -13.06
C LYS A 70 -28.53 -4.10 -13.74
N TRP A 71 -27.35 -3.45 -13.68
CA TRP A 71 -27.08 -2.14 -14.26
C TRP A 71 -27.91 -1.01 -13.63
N ASN A 72 -28.31 -1.15 -12.36
CA ASN A 72 -28.89 -0.03 -11.62
C ASN A 72 -27.78 1.00 -11.32
N LYS A 73 -27.84 2.15 -11.99
CA LYS A 73 -26.83 3.21 -11.83
C LYS A 73 -26.93 3.84 -10.43
N LYS A 74 -25.79 3.95 -9.74
CA LYS A 74 -25.69 4.60 -8.44
C LYS A 74 -25.18 6.04 -8.55
N GLN A 75 -24.15 6.26 -9.36
CA GLN A 75 -23.60 7.60 -9.67
C GLN A 75 -22.73 7.58 -10.93
N SER A 76 -22.29 8.76 -11.36
CA SER A 76 -21.27 8.93 -12.41
C SER A 76 -19.87 9.00 -11.81
N THR A 77 -18.86 8.55 -12.56
CA THR A 77 -17.44 8.71 -12.18
C THR A 77 -16.93 10.14 -12.27
N LYS A 78 -17.69 11.10 -12.82
CA LYS A 78 -17.25 12.50 -13.01
C LYS A 78 -16.76 13.16 -11.70
N SER A 79 -17.46 12.93 -10.58
CA SER A 79 -17.07 13.45 -9.26
C SER A 79 -16.00 12.61 -8.54
N MET A 80 -15.58 11.50 -9.14
CA MET A 80 -14.63 10.54 -8.56
C MET A 80 -13.25 10.62 -9.20
N VAL A 81 -13.10 11.32 -10.33
CA VAL A 81 -11.81 11.46 -11.03
C VAL A 81 -10.73 11.98 -10.08
N ASN A 82 -9.55 11.38 -10.15
CA ASN A 82 -8.38 11.63 -9.29
C ASN A 82 -8.56 11.26 -7.81
N LYS A 83 -9.68 10.64 -7.43
CA LYS A 83 -9.89 10.09 -6.08
C LYS A 83 -9.46 8.62 -6.01
N ASN A 84 -8.95 8.25 -4.84
CA ASN A 84 -8.48 6.89 -4.55
C ASN A 84 -9.55 6.08 -3.83
N TYR A 85 -9.67 4.81 -4.19
CA TYR A 85 -10.61 3.86 -3.58
C TYR A 85 -9.92 2.51 -3.36
N GLN A 86 -10.40 1.74 -2.39
CA GLN A 86 -9.98 0.36 -2.19
C GLN A 86 -10.87 -0.57 -3.03
N ALA A 87 -10.26 -1.41 -3.84
CA ALA A 87 -10.93 -2.51 -4.53
C ALA A 87 -10.70 -3.81 -3.76
N LYS A 88 -11.72 -4.26 -3.01
CA LYS A 88 -11.65 -5.47 -2.17
C LYS A 88 -12.00 -6.76 -2.93
N ARG A 89 -12.69 -6.60 -4.06
CA ARG A 89 -13.21 -7.70 -4.88
C ARG A 89 -13.22 -7.27 -6.34
N PHE A 90 -13.08 -8.24 -7.23
CA PHE A 90 -13.39 -8.03 -8.64
C PHE A 90 -14.18 -9.18 -9.22
N TYR A 91 -14.83 -8.88 -10.34
CA TYR A 91 -15.72 -9.76 -11.08
C TYR A 91 -15.34 -9.66 -12.55
N ASN A 92 -14.99 -10.79 -13.15
CA ASN A 92 -14.79 -10.87 -14.60
C ASN A 92 -16.14 -11.22 -15.21
N HIS A 93 -16.89 -10.19 -15.60
CA HIS A 93 -18.25 -10.35 -16.08
C HIS A 93 -18.26 -11.07 -17.43
N PHE A 94 -19.31 -11.84 -17.67
CA PHE A 94 -19.58 -12.55 -18.92
C PHE A 94 -19.61 -11.63 -20.15
N ASN A 95 -19.74 -10.30 -19.97
CA ASN A 95 -19.72 -9.33 -21.08
C ASN A 95 -18.27 -9.05 -21.56
N GLY A 96 -17.27 -9.62 -20.90
CA GLY A 96 -15.84 -9.44 -21.17
C GLY A 96 -15.20 -8.30 -20.37
N SER A 97 -15.96 -7.50 -19.64
CA SER A 97 -15.44 -6.44 -18.77
C SER A 97 -15.13 -6.95 -17.36
N LYS A 98 -14.14 -6.32 -16.74
CA LYS A 98 -13.81 -6.51 -15.33
C LYS A 98 -14.43 -5.39 -14.50
N TYR A 99 -15.03 -5.74 -13.37
CA TYR A 99 -15.61 -4.76 -12.44
C TYR A 99 -14.99 -4.89 -11.05
N TYR A 100 -14.59 -3.76 -10.46
CA TYR A 100 -14.14 -3.69 -9.07
C TYR A 100 -15.30 -3.33 -8.15
N SER A 101 -15.35 -3.95 -6.96
CA SER A 101 -16.17 -3.45 -5.85
C SER A 101 -15.37 -2.42 -5.06
N LEU A 102 -15.75 -1.15 -5.17
CA LEU A 102 -15.03 -0.03 -4.56
C LEU A 102 -15.53 0.30 -3.16
N TYR A 103 -14.58 0.69 -2.32
CA TYR A 103 -14.80 1.20 -0.97
C TYR A 103 -13.99 2.49 -0.81
N ASP A 104 -14.51 3.46 -0.05
CA ASP A 104 -13.73 4.64 0.32
C ASP A 104 -12.72 4.36 1.45
N THR A 105 -11.99 5.38 1.87
CA THR A 105 -10.98 5.30 2.94
C THR A 105 -11.58 4.88 4.30
N ASN A 106 -12.86 5.18 4.52
CA ASN A 106 -13.59 4.83 5.73
C ASN A 106 -14.19 3.41 5.66
N GLY A 107 -14.01 2.72 4.54
CA GLY A 107 -14.52 1.37 4.33
C GLY A 107 -15.99 1.33 3.92
N LYS A 108 -16.61 2.47 3.60
CA LYS A 108 -17.98 2.51 3.08
C LYS A 108 -17.98 2.06 1.63
N TRP A 109 -18.91 1.17 1.30
CA TRP A 109 -19.05 0.64 -0.06
C TRP A 109 -19.61 1.67 -1.03
N ILE A 110 -18.88 1.90 -2.12
CA ILE A 110 -19.17 2.93 -3.11
C ILE A 110 -19.97 2.37 -4.29
N GLY A 111 -19.64 1.17 -4.78
CA GLY A 111 -20.32 0.59 -5.93
C GLY A 111 -19.41 -0.30 -6.75
N TYR A 112 -19.96 -0.85 -7.84
CA TYR A 112 -19.19 -1.56 -8.86
C TYR A 112 -18.76 -0.59 -9.97
N ILE A 113 -17.49 -0.58 -10.32
CA ILE A 113 -16.93 0.25 -11.40
C ILE A 113 -16.26 -0.65 -12.44
N ASN A 114 -16.32 -0.27 -13.71
CA ASN A 114 -15.51 -0.93 -14.74
C ASN A 114 -14.02 -0.63 -14.50
N ALA A 115 -13.18 -1.67 -14.46
CA ALA A 115 -11.74 -1.55 -14.22
C ALA A 115 -11.04 -0.59 -15.19
N SER A 116 -11.53 -0.49 -16.44
CA SER A 116 -11.01 0.42 -17.47
C SER A 116 -11.20 1.91 -17.17
N ALA A 117 -12.01 2.25 -16.16
CA ALA A 117 -12.18 3.60 -15.64
C ALA A 117 -11.13 3.96 -14.57
N THR A 118 -10.26 3.01 -14.21
CA THR A 118 -9.38 3.11 -13.05
C THR A 118 -7.94 2.73 -13.39
N LYS A 119 -7.00 3.18 -12.55
CA LYS A 119 -5.60 2.76 -12.55
C LYS A 119 -5.28 2.15 -11.20
N GLU A 120 -4.79 0.91 -11.19
CA GLU A 120 -4.30 0.28 -9.95
C GLU A 120 -3.05 1.02 -9.43
N LYS A 121 -3.07 1.37 -8.14
CA LYS A 121 -1.91 1.87 -7.42
C LYS A 121 -1.08 0.68 -6.93
N LYS A 122 0.24 0.87 -6.88
CA LYS A 122 1.14 -0.09 -6.26
C LYS A 122 1.07 0.07 -4.75
N THR A 123 1.28 -1.03 -4.02
CA THR A 123 1.59 -0.98 -2.60
C THR A 123 2.97 -0.33 -2.41
N ALA A 124 3.27 0.24 -1.24
CA ALA A 124 4.55 0.91 -1.05
C ALA A 124 5.75 -0.04 -1.21
N ALA A 125 5.63 -1.28 -0.71
CA ALA A 125 6.68 -2.27 -0.89
C ALA A 125 6.87 -2.64 -2.37
N SER A 126 5.78 -2.90 -3.11
CA SER A 126 5.86 -3.23 -4.54
C SER A 126 6.39 -2.07 -5.38
N TYR A 127 6.01 -0.83 -5.04
CA TYR A 127 6.52 0.38 -5.69
C TYR A 127 8.04 0.50 -5.56
N MET A 128 8.55 0.24 -4.36
CA MET A 128 9.99 0.22 -4.06
C MET A 128 10.68 -1.08 -4.50
N GLY A 129 9.97 -2.05 -5.09
CA GLY A 129 10.58 -3.32 -5.51
C GLY A 129 11.00 -4.26 -4.37
N THR A 130 10.33 -4.17 -3.22
CA THR A 130 10.55 -5.03 -2.04
C THR A 130 9.23 -5.67 -1.57
N SER A 131 9.21 -6.27 -0.38
CA SER A 131 8.00 -6.82 0.27
C SER A 131 7.95 -6.46 1.75
N ARG A 132 6.74 -6.47 2.33
CA ARG A 132 6.54 -6.34 3.79
C ARG A 132 7.39 -7.35 4.55
N ALA A 133 7.39 -8.61 4.10
CA ALA A 133 8.15 -9.67 4.74
C ALA A 133 9.66 -9.36 4.79
N LYS A 134 10.25 -8.84 3.72
CA LYS A 134 11.68 -8.48 3.72
C LYS A 134 11.99 -7.34 4.70
N ILE A 135 11.15 -6.30 4.74
CA ILE A 135 11.31 -5.16 5.67
C ILE A 135 11.16 -5.63 7.12
N VAL A 136 10.11 -6.38 7.42
CA VAL A 136 9.86 -6.91 8.77
C VAL A 136 10.97 -7.87 9.19
N ASN A 137 11.45 -8.76 8.32
CA ASN A 137 12.54 -9.69 8.64
C ASN A 137 13.86 -8.95 8.89
N GLU A 138 14.15 -7.87 8.15
CA GLU A 138 15.32 -7.02 8.40
C GLU A 138 15.27 -6.40 9.80
N LEU A 139 14.16 -5.76 10.13
CA LEU A 139 13.96 -5.15 11.44
C LEU A 139 13.97 -6.20 12.56
N SER A 140 13.23 -7.30 12.41
CA SER A 140 13.12 -8.35 13.43
C SER A 140 14.45 -9.02 13.77
N ARG A 141 15.38 -9.14 12.80
CA ARG A 141 16.74 -9.65 13.07
C ARG A 141 17.53 -8.78 14.05
N HIS A 142 17.22 -7.48 14.11
CA HIS A 142 17.98 -6.48 14.85
C HIS A 142 17.16 -5.83 15.98
N GLN A 143 16.01 -6.40 16.35
CA GLN A 143 15.12 -5.81 17.35
C GLN A 143 15.65 -5.94 18.78
N ASN A 144 16.65 -6.80 19.00
CA ASN A 144 17.22 -7.14 20.31
C ASN A 144 18.75 -6.97 20.34
N ASP A 145 19.33 -6.30 19.35
CA ASP A 145 20.76 -6.01 19.27
C ASP A 145 21.02 -4.51 19.12
N ASN A 146 22.28 -4.13 19.04
CA ASN A 146 22.70 -2.75 18.88
C ASN A 146 22.97 -2.37 17.41
N PHE A 147 22.50 -3.16 16.44
CA PHE A 147 22.75 -2.88 15.03
C PHE A 147 22.11 -1.55 14.64
N TYR A 148 20.80 -1.41 14.93
CA TYR A 148 20.08 -0.14 14.79
C TYR A 148 19.96 0.59 16.13
N LEU A 149 19.51 -0.11 17.18
CA LEU A 149 19.16 0.50 18.47
C LEU A 149 20.34 1.28 19.07
N GLY A 150 20.03 2.47 19.59
CA GLY A 150 21.03 3.36 20.18
C GLY A 150 21.98 4.02 19.16
N THR A 151 21.74 3.92 17.86
CA THR A 151 22.49 4.72 16.87
C THR A 151 22.22 6.22 17.14
N PRO A 152 23.27 7.06 17.31
CA PRO A 152 23.11 8.50 17.56
C PRO A 152 22.36 9.22 16.42
N TYR A 153 21.65 10.30 16.78
CA TYR A 153 21.01 11.15 15.79
C TYR A 153 22.04 11.94 14.99
N LYS A 154 21.84 12.01 13.67
CA LYS A 154 22.65 12.84 12.77
C LYS A 154 21.74 13.57 11.77
N GLY A 155 21.40 14.82 12.08
CA GLY A 155 20.52 15.64 11.25
C GLY A 155 21.17 16.08 9.94
N LEU A 156 20.34 16.49 8.97
CA LEU A 156 20.79 17.17 7.76
C LEU A 156 21.28 18.58 8.15
N GLY A 157 22.54 18.73 8.56
CA GLY A 157 23.08 20.02 9.02
C GLY A 157 23.08 21.11 7.94
N ALA A 158 23.23 22.37 8.36
CA ALA A 158 23.58 23.48 7.46
C ALA A 158 25.08 23.36 7.11
N GLY A 159 25.41 23.29 5.80
CA GLY A 159 26.80 23.09 5.35
C GLY A 159 27.03 22.17 4.14
N GLY A 160 25.99 21.83 3.36
CA GLY A 160 26.19 21.31 2.00
C GLY A 160 26.40 19.80 1.87
N TYR A 161 25.65 18.98 2.60
CA TYR A 161 25.72 17.53 2.42
C TYR A 161 24.66 17.02 1.43
N SER A 162 25.03 16.96 0.14
CA SER A 162 24.21 16.36 -0.92
C SER A 162 24.19 14.82 -0.91
N ASN A 163 25.02 14.17 -0.09
CA ASN A 163 25.12 12.71 -0.03
C ASN A 163 24.31 12.11 1.14
N ALA A 164 23.25 11.37 0.82
CA ALA A 164 22.37 10.68 1.78
C ALA A 164 23.11 9.64 2.64
N GLU A 165 24.16 8.99 2.12
CA GLU A 165 24.85 7.89 2.81
C GLU A 165 25.48 8.30 4.14
N ARG A 166 25.81 9.59 4.30
CA ARG A 166 26.35 10.15 5.54
C ARG A 166 25.38 10.05 6.71
N PHE A 167 24.08 10.01 6.41
CA PHE A 167 22.98 9.97 7.36
C PHE A 167 22.34 8.59 7.45
N MET A 168 22.95 7.58 6.83
CA MET A 168 22.46 6.20 6.75
C MET A 168 23.50 5.24 7.35
N VAL A 169 24.09 5.59 8.51
CA VAL A 169 25.19 4.83 9.11
C VAL A 169 24.75 4.25 10.46
N PRO A 170 24.17 3.04 10.49
CA PRO A 170 23.79 2.39 11.75
C PRO A 170 25.02 1.97 12.55
N ARG A 171 24.87 1.83 13.87
CA ARG A 171 25.94 1.39 14.78
C ARG A 171 26.52 0.03 14.40
N GLY A 172 25.70 -0.89 13.91
CA GLY A 172 26.14 -2.22 13.49
C GLY A 172 26.81 -2.29 12.11
N ALA A 173 26.85 -1.19 11.35
CA ALA A 173 27.59 -1.10 10.11
C ALA A 173 28.20 0.30 9.90
N PRO A 174 29.23 0.67 10.68
CA PRO A 174 29.95 1.91 10.51
C PRO A 174 30.58 2.04 9.12
N ASN A 175 30.77 3.27 8.66
CA ASN A 175 31.54 3.58 7.46
C ASN A 175 32.36 4.87 7.68
N GLY A 176 33.09 5.32 6.65
CA GLY A 176 33.96 6.50 6.72
C GLY A 176 33.25 7.83 7.06
N TYR A 177 31.92 7.88 7.09
CA TYR A 177 31.16 9.07 7.47
C TYR A 177 30.78 9.11 8.96
N GLY A 178 31.22 8.12 9.74
CA GLY A 178 30.93 7.99 11.17
C GLY A 178 29.51 7.52 11.45
N VAL A 179 29.31 6.87 12.59
CA VAL A 179 28.00 6.33 13.00
C VAL A 179 27.00 7.47 13.21
N GLY A 180 25.79 7.32 12.69
CA GLY A 180 24.65 8.18 12.96
C GLY A 180 23.61 8.19 11.84
N MET A 181 22.35 8.38 12.22
CA MET A 181 21.21 8.44 11.30
C MET A 181 20.24 9.57 11.67
N ASN A 182 19.54 10.15 10.69
CA ASN A 182 18.29 10.87 10.95
C ASN A 182 17.08 9.92 10.78
N CYS A 183 15.86 10.43 11.00
CA CYS A 183 14.62 9.67 10.89
C CYS A 183 14.53 8.89 9.56
N THR A 184 14.75 9.58 8.44
CA THR A 184 14.68 8.98 7.10
C THR A 184 15.86 8.09 6.80
N GLY A 185 17.05 8.42 7.27
CA GLY A 185 18.26 7.65 7.06
C GLY A 185 18.13 6.24 7.62
N PHE A 186 17.47 6.10 8.77
CA PHE A 186 17.08 4.80 9.31
C PHE A 186 16.11 4.05 8.37
N VAL A 187 15.00 4.67 7.99
CA VAL A 187 14.00 4.05 7.09
C VAL A 187 14.63 3.66 5.74
N ALA A 188 15.42 4.56 5.16
CA ALA A 188 16.10 4.36 3.89
C ALA A 188 17.14 3.24 3.97
N TYR A 189 17.88 3.13 5.07
CA TYR A 189 18.87 2.06 5.24
C TYR A 189 18.17 0.70 5.31
N VAL A 190 17.16 0.58 6.17
CA VAL A 190 16.37 -0.66 6.32
C VAL A 190 15.77 -1.07 4.97
N VAL A 191 15.15 -0.14 4.24
CA VAL A 191 14.58 -0.44 2.92
C VAL A 191 15.67 -0.82 1.91
N LYS A 192 16.82 -0.14 1.88
CA LYS A 192 17.97 -0.48 1.02
C LYS A 192 18.46 -1.91 1.28
N LYS A 193 18.52 -2.36 2.54
CA LYS A 193 18.92 -3.73 2.92
C LYS A 193 18.01 -4.83 2.36
N THR A 194 16.79 -4.49 1.96
CA THR A 194 15.86 -5.46 1.36
C THR A 194 16.05 -5.68 -0.15
N GLY A 195 16.98 -4.96 -0.78
CA GLY A 195 17.17 -4.93 -2.24
C GLY A 195 16.17 -4.03 -2.95
N ALA A 196 15.56 -3.08 -2.24
CA ALA A 196 14.63 -2.12 -2.82
C ALA A 196 15.31 -1.23 -3.88
N LYS A 197 14.53 -0.86 -4.90
CA LYS A 197 14.90 0.07 -5.96
C LYS A 197 14.80 1.50 -5.44
N MET A 198 15.82 1.96 -4.73
CA MET A 198 15.81 3.29 -4.09
C MET A 198 15.54 4.45 -5.06
N GLY A 199 15.87 4.28 -6.34
CA GLY A 199 15.51 5.20 -7.43
C GLY A 199 14.01 5.46 -7.57
N SER A 200 13.13 4.59 -7.07
CA SER A 200 11.69 4.87 -7.02
C SER A 200 11.35 6.10 -6.20
N ILE A 201 12.17 6.45 -5.20
CA ILE A 201 12.00 7.66 -4.40
C ILE A 201 12.62 8.85 -5.13
N THR A 202 13.92 8.75 -5.43
CA THR A 202 14.71 9.89 -5.96
C THR A 202 14.34 10.30 -7.38
N ASN A 203 13.76 9.42 -8.19
CA ASN A 203 13.28 9.81 -9.53
C ASN A 203 12.00 10.65 -9.49
N VAL A 204 11.32 10.73 -8.34
CA VAL A 204 10.12 11.56 -8.15
C VAL A 204 10.46 12.85 -7.41
N ALA A 205 11.24 12.75 -6.33
CA ALA A 205 11.68 13.88 -5.54
C ALA A 205 13.08 13.62 -5.00
N ASN A 206 13.99 14.57 -5.24
CA ASN A 206 15.40 14.46 -4.84
C ASN A 206 15.94 15.79 -4.33
N ALA A 207 15.19 16.44 -3.44
CA ALA A 207 15.63 17.63 -2.73
C ALA A 207 16.85 17.31 -1.83
N TYR A 208 17.45 18.37 -1.26
CA TYR A 208 18.59 18.29 -0.33
C TYR A 208 18.48 17.12 0.66
N GLY A 209 19.55 16.34 0.82
CA GLY A 209 19.57 15.12 1.64
C GLY A 209 19.12 13.84 0.94
N GLY A 210 18.56 13.92 -0.27
CA GLY A 210 18.25 12.76 -1.13
C GLY A 210 17.41 11.69 -0.41
N LEU A 211 17.91 10.45 -0.37
CA LEU A 211 17.24 9.34 0.34
C LEU A 211 17.12 9.56 1.86
N ALA A 212 17.91 10.44 2.46
CA ALA A 212 17.85 10.76 3.89
C ALA A 212 16.95 11.99 4.18
N ASN A 213 16.17 12.46 3.21
CA ASN A 213 15.17 13.51 3.39
C ASN A 213 13.75 12.92 3.33
N ALA A 214 12.98 13.08 4.40
CA ALA A 214 11.65 12.46 4.51
C ALA A 214 10.65 13.04 3.51
N TYR A 215 10.79 14.31 3.13
CA TYR A 215 9.92 14.96 2.14
C TYR A 215 10.00 14.26 0.78
N ASN A 216 11.18 13.79 0.38
CA ASN A 216 11.35 13.03 -0.86
C ASN A 216 10.55 11.71 -0.81
N TRP A 217 10.53 11.04 0.34
CA TRP A 217 9.73 9.83 0.56
C TRP A 217 8.23 10.13 0.55
N ARG A 218 7.80 11.18 1.24
CA ARG A 218 6.42 11.66 1.22
C ARG A 218 5.95 11.89 -0.21
N ASP A 219 6.67 12.69 -0.98
CA ASP A 219 6.26 13.10 -2.32
C ASP A 219 6.20 11.90 -3.29
N ALA A 220 7.18 10.99 -3.19
CA ALA A 220 7.19 9.78 -3.99
C ALA A 220 6.05 8.82 -3.62
N LEU A 221 5.85 8.54 -2.33
CA LEU A 221 4.89 7.56 -1.85
C LEU A 221 3.45 8.07 -1.94
N LEU A 222 3.14 9.28 -1.46
CA LEU A 222 1.77 9.82 -1.52
C LEU A 222 1.25 9.94 -2.96
N LYS A 223 2.15 10.24 -3.92
CA LYS A 223 1.82 10.30 -5.35
C LYS A 223 1.55 8.92 -5.94
N ASN A 224 2.39 7.93 -5.64
CA ASN A 224 2.42 6.65 -6.38
C ASN A 224 1.79 5.47 -5.64
N THR A 225 1.54 5.59 -4.35
CA THR A 225 1.04 4.53 -3.47
C THR A 225 -0.24 4.99 -2.78
N MET A 226 -0.88 4.06 -2.08
CA MET A 226 -1.96 4.42 -1.16
C MET A 226 -1.37 5.00 0.13
N SER A 227 -2.12 5.91 0.73
CA SER A 227 -1.89 6.41 2.08
C SER A 227 -3.22 6.74 2.74
N TYR A 228 -3.23 6.71 4.06
CA TYR A 228 -4.30 7.24 4.89
C TYR A 228 -3.77 8.46 5.62
N SER A 229 -4.60 9.48 5.79
CA SER A 229 -4.25 10.67 6.58
C SER A 229 -5.15 10.76 7.81
N PHE A 230 -4.55 11.05 8.95
CA PHE A 230 -5.22 11.22 10.24
C PHE A 230 -4.80 12.56 10.86
N ASN A 231 -5.61 13.10 11.75
CA ASN A 231 -5.26 14.31 12.50
C ASN A 231 -4.38 14.00 13.71
N SER A 232 -4.37 12.76 14.19
CA SER A 232 -3.62 12.35 15.37
C SER A 232 -3.18 10.88 15.31
N VAL A 233 -2.25 10.53 16.20
CA VAL A 233 -1.83 9.13 16.43
C VAL A 233 -3.01 8.29 16.94
N ASP A 234 -3.86 8.86 17.79
CA ASP A 234 -5.04 8.16 18.33
C ASP A 234 -6.04 7.79 17.23
N GLU A 235 -6.32 8.70 16.29
CA GLU A 235 -7.14 8.42 15.12
C GLU A 235 -6.52 7.31 14.24
N LEU A 236 -5.19 7.35 14.04
CA LEU A 236 -4.48 6.31 13.30
C LEU A 236 -4.66 4.94 13.96
N LEU A 237 -4.47 4.82 15.27
CA LEU A 237 -4.58 3.54 16.00
C LEU A 237 -6.03 3.03 16.03
N LYS A 238 -7.00 3.91 16.29
CA LYS A 238 -8.44 3.58 16.27
C LYS A 238 -8.93 3.17 14.89
N SER A 239 -8.25 3.58 13.81
CA SER A 239 -8.63 3.21 12.45
C SER A 239 -8.53 1.71 12.17
N GLY A 240 -7.73 0.98 12.95
CA GLY A 240 -7.47 -0.45 12.75
C GLY A 240 -6.72 -0.79 11.45
N LYS A 241 -6.10 0.19 10.79
CA LYS A 241 -5.50 0.02 9.45
C LYS A 241 -4.02 -0.35 9.47
N ALA A 242 -3.29 0.01 10.52
CA ALA A 242 -1.85 -0.17 10.59
C ALA A 242 -1.46 -1.66 10.72
N LYS A 243 -0.37 -2.04 10.06
CA LYS A 243 0.25 -3.35 10.19
C LYS A 243 1.75 -3.19 10.42
N LYS A 244 2.35 -4.11 11.17
CA LYS A 244 3.78 -4.11 11.47
C LYS A 244 4.63 -3.94 10.21
N GLY A 245 5.54 -2.98 10.24
CA GLY A 245 6.41 -2.58 9.13
C GLY A 245 5.84 -1.46 8.24
N ASP A 246 4.58 -1.03 8.40
CA ASP A 246 4.05 0.12 7.66
C ASP A 246 4.87 1.38 7.92
N ILE A 247 4.93 2.27 6.93
CA ILE A 247 5.61 3.55 7.12
C ILE A 247 4.61 4.53 7.73
N ILE A 248 5.02 5.19 8.82
CA ILE A 248 4.32 6.34 9.40
C ILE A 248 5.12 7.58 9.05
N TYR A 249 4.43 8.61 8.58
CA TYR A 249 5.02 9.91 8.26
C TYR A 249 4.21 11.02 8.93
N PHE A 250 4.88 11.91 9.66
CA PHE A 250 4.32 13.11 10.25
C PHE A 250 4.60 14.29 9.32
N GLU A 251 3.54 14.95 8.86
CA GLU A 251 3.64 16.18 8.09
C GLU A 251 3.86 17.35 9.04
N ALA A 252 4.90 18.13 8.78
CA ALA A 252 5.25 19.29 9.58
C ALA A 252 4.06 20.27 9.67
N ASP A 253 3.88 20.89 10.83
CA ASP A 253 2.99 22.04 10.95
C ASP A 253 3.78 23.32 10.63
N PHE A 254 3.73 23.74 9.37
CA PHE A 254 4.44 24.93 8.87
C PHE A 254 3.98 26.25 9.53
N THR A 255 2.91 26.24 10.33
CA THR A 255 2.45 27.42 11.08
C THR A 255 3.16 27.61 12.41
N LYS A 256 4.01 26.65 12.82
CA LYS A 256 4.74 26.65 14.09
C LYS A 256 6.24 26.84 13.88
N PRO A 257 6.96 27.47 14.82
CA PRO A 257 8.43 27.52 14.75
C PRO A 257 9.03 26.13 14.87
N ASN A 258 10.24 25.93 14.33
CA ASN A 258 10.97 24.67 14.36
C ASN A 258 10.18 23.47 13.82
N TYR A 259 9.32 23.72 12.82
CA TYR A 259 8.58 22.67 12.15
C TYR A 259 9.56 21.70 11.48
N ASP A 260 9.31 20.41 11.64
CA ASP A 260 10.02 19.37 10.91
C ASP A 260 9.09 18.17 10.73
N CYS A 261 9.35 17.42 9.68
CA CYS A 261 8.70 16.15 9.41
C CYS A 261 9.32 15.02 10.23
N HIS A 262 8.63 13.89 10.33
CA HIS A 262 9.18 12.69 10.94
C HIS A 262 8.73 11.44 10.20
N ILE A 263 9.59 10.43 10.09
CA ILE A 263 9.28 9.17 9.41
C ILE A 263 9.76 7.98 10.23
N ALA A 264 8.96 6.91 10.24
CA ALA A 264 9.16 5.75 11.11
C ALA A 264 8.52 4.48 10.53
N PHE A 265 8.84 3.32 11.12
CA PHE A 265 8.07 2.10 10.92
C PHE A 265 7.07 1.89 12.06
N PHE A 266 5.80 1.66 11.74
CA PHE A 266 4.85 1.10 12.70
C PHE A 266 5.33 -0.28 13.15
N TRP A 267 5.38 -0.52 14.46
CA TRP A 267 5.98 -1.72 15.03
C TRP A 267 5.05 -2.49 15.98
N GLY A 268 3.76 -2.12 16.05
CA GLY A 268 2.73 -2.87 16.77
C GLY A 268 2.46 -4.25 16.16
N ASN A 269 2.19 -5.26 17.00
CA ASN A 269 1.74 -6.57 16.53
C ASN A 269 0.27 -6.56 16.14
N THR A 270 -0.52 -5.70 16.78
CA THR A 270 -1.91 -5.38 16.42
C THR A 270 -2.03 -3.94 15.91
N PRO A 271 -3.06 -3.60 15.12
CA PRO A 271 -3.20 -2.26 14.55
C PRO A 271 -3.39 -1.12 15.57
N SER A 272 -3.82 -1.44 16.79
CA SER A 272 -4.09 -0.47 17.87
C SER A 272 -2.92 -0.33 18.85
N GLU A 273 -1.86 -1.13 18.73
CA GLU A 273 -0.67 -0.99 19.57
C GLU A 273 0.07 0.30 19.24
N ASN A 274 0.19 1.18 20.23
CA ASN A 274 0.97 2.41 20.13
C ASN A 274 2.47 2.09 20.16
N LYS A 275 3.03 1.59 19.04
CA LYS A 275 4.43 1.16 18.96
C LYS A 275 5.04 1.52 17.60
N THR A 276 6.20 2.16 17.65
CA THR A 276 6.98 2.58 16.48
C THR A 276 8.43 2.20 16.66
N TRP A 277 9.14 2.00 15.54
CA TRP A 277 10.59 1.96 15.52
C TRP A 277 11.08 3.12 14.66
N HIS A 278 11.88 3.99 15.26
CA HIS A 278 12.31 5.22 14.61
C HIS A 278 13.68 5.71 15.07
N GLN A 279 14.16 6.74 14.41
CA GLN A 279 15.35 7.49 14.79
C GLN A 279 14.93 8.90 15.18
N VAL A 280 15.19 9.29 16.43
CA VAL A 280 14.89 10.61 16.98
C VAL A 280 16.14 11.22 17.60
N GLY A 281 16.07 12.44 18.12
CA GLY A 281 17.21 13.13 18.75
C GLY A 281 17.89 12.33 19.88
N ARG A 282 17.14 11.48 20.60
CA ARG A 282 17.66 10.59 21.65
C ARG A 282 18.38 9.34 21.12
N GLY A 283 18.36 9.11 19.81
CA GLY A 283 18.89 7.92 19.15
C GLY A 283 17.82 7.04 18.49
N ASN A 284 18.26 5.92 17.92
CA ASN A 284 17.37 4.90 17.38
C ASN A 284 16.70 4.12 18.51
N MET A 285 15.37 3.98 18.47
CA MET A 285 14.63 3.31 19.53
C MET A 285 13.29 2.73 19.05
N ILE A 286 12.79 1.77 19.83
CA ILE A 286 11.40 1.32 19.78
C ILE A 286 10.66 2.00 20.94
N SER A 287 9.55 2.68 20.64
CA SER A 287 8.80 3.45 21.63
C SER A 287 7.33 3.58 21.25
N ASN A 288 6.57 4.34 22.05
CA ASN A 288 5.29 4.86 21.60
C ASN A 288 5.48 5.75 20.35
N ILE A 289 4.45 5.83 19.52
CA ILE A 289 4.42 6.67 18.31
C ILE A 289 4.32 8.14 18.75
N PHE A 290 5.31 8.94 18.35
CA PHE A 290 5.30 10.40 18.53
C PHE A 290 6.13 11.10 17.44
N SER A 291 5.92 12.41 17.30
CA SER A 291 6.81 13.34 16.59
C SER A 291 7.47 14.27 17.61
N GLY A 292 8.76 14.56 17.45
CA GLY A 292 9.48 15.51 18.30
C GLY A 292 9.13 16.97 18.02
N THR A 293 8.43 17.22 16.92
CA THR A 293 8.02 18.54 16.42
C THR A 293 6.50 18.59 16.18
N PRO A 294 5.89 19.79 16.20
CA PRO A 294 4.49 19.96 15.82
C PRO A 294 4.19 19.42 14.41
N TYR A 295 3.07 18.72 14.27
CA TYR A 295 2.63 18.13 13.01
C TYR A 295 1.18 18.48 12.71
N SER A 296 0.86 18.59 11.42
CA SER A 296 -0.48 18.91 10.94
C SER A 296 -1.28 17.65 10.57
N LYS A 297 -0.60 16.58 10.17
CA LYS A 297 -1.19 15.28 9.80
C LYS A 297 -0.26 14.12 10.12
N VAL A 298 -0.86 12.95 10.33
CA VAL A 298 -0.18 11.65 10.35
C VAL A 298 -0.60 10.87 9.12
N TYR A 299 0.36 10.52 8.27
CA TYR A 299 0.17 9.64 7.13
C TYR A 299 0.59 8.22 7.49
N LEU A 300 -0.32 7.26 7.31
CA LEU A 300 -0.01 5.84 7.28
C LEU A 300 0.16 5.41 5.82
N ILE A 301 1.30 4.83 5.48
CA ILE A 301 1.62 4.33 4.14
C ILE A 301 1.77 2.81 4.22
N PRO A 302 0.71 2.05 3.87
CA PRO A 302 0.74 0.60 3.93
C PRO A 302 1.75 -0.01 2.97
N LEU A 303 2.45 -1.05 3.43
CA LEU A 303 3.34 -1.84 2.58
C LEU A 303 2.59 -2.79 1.63
N ASP A 304 1.31 -3.09 1.88
CA ASP A 304 0.44 -4.02 1.13
C ASP A 304 -0.95 -3.47 0.78
#